data_AF-A0A6P8JDI8-F1
#
_entry.id   AF-A0A6P8JDI8-F1
#
_cell.length_a   1.000
_cell.length_b   1.000
_cell.length_c   1.000
_cell.angle_alpha   90.00
_cell.angle_beta   90.00
_cell.angle_gamma   90.00
#
_symmetry.space_group_name_H-M   'P 1'
#
loop_
_entity.id
_entity.type
_entity.pdbx_description
1 polymer ?
#
loop_
_entity_poly.entity_id
_entity_poly.type
_entity_poly.pdbx_seq_one_letter_code
_entity_poly.pdbx_strand_id
1 'polypeptide(L)'
;MFVTQLVIFTIFKLILLWPGAMSQFLEPNCGYPGISPKIMHGQIAENGTNPWMAYIFKYNDKEEAELVCGGTLIHKQFVLSAAHCIERDQILAVRLGEHSSSRYFAVTKAFRNKYFTTNNYSNDIGILRIQPQVKFNGPFALSRI
;
A
#
# COMPACT_ATOMS: atom_id res chain seq x y z
N MET A 1 -18.29 -38.38 -27.91
CA MET A 1 -16.91 -37.91 -27.60
C MET A 1 -16.59 -36.52 -28.17
N PHE A 2 -16.97 -36.17 -29.40
CA PHE A 2 -16.68 -34.84 -29.97
C PHE A 2 -17.51 -33.69 -29.35
N VAL A 3 -18.80 -33.91 -29.13
CA VAL A 3 -19.72 -32.88 -28.57
C VAL A 3 -19.30 -32.46 -27.16
N THR A 4 -18.88 -33.41 -26.33
CA THR A 4 -18.42 -33.17 -24.97
C THR A 4 -17.14 -32.34 -24.92
N GLN A 5 -16.21 -32.51 -25.87
CA GLN A 5 -15.01 -31.67 -25.95
C GLN A 5 -15.35 -30.23 -26.34
N LEU A 6 -16.23 -30.02 -27.33
CA LEU A 6 -16.67 -28.68 -27.75
C LEU A 6 -17.34 -27.89 -26.62
N VAL A 7 -18.15 -28.54 -25.79
CA VAL A 7 -18.79 -27.91 -24.62
C VAL A 7 -17.74 -27.52 -23.56
N ILE A 8 -16.74 -28.37 -23.31
CA ILE A 8 -15.67 -28.05 -22.36
C ILE A 8 -14.83 -26.88 -22.86
N PHE A 9 -14.46 -26.85 -24.15
CA PHE A 9 -13.68 -25.75 -24.73
C PHE A 9 -14.44 -24.42 -24.72
N THR A 10 -15.76 -24.44 -24.91
CA THR A 10 -16.59 -23.23 -24.86
C THR A 10 -16.75 -22.70 -23.45
N ILE A 11 -16.97 -23.57 -22.45
CA ILE A 11 -17.01 -23.19 -21.03
C ILE A 11 -15.65 -22.65 -20.57
N PHE A 12 -14.55 -23.29 -20.95
CA PHE A 12 -13.20 -22.85 -20.57
C PHE A 12 -12.86 -21.47 -21.18
N LYS A 13 -13.28 -21.22 -22.42
CA LYS A 13 -13.16 -19.89 -23.04
C LYS A 13 -14.05 -18.85 -22.34
N LEU A 14 -15.28 -19.19 -21.94
CA LEU A 14 -16.16 -18.29 -21.19
C LEU A 14 -15.59 -17.93 -19.81
N ILE A 15 -14.92 -18.87 -19.14
CA ILE A 15 -14.27 -18.63 -17.84
C ILE A 15 -12.99 -17.80 -18.01
N LEU A 16 -12.14 -18.12 -19.01
CA LEU A 16 -10.88 -17.41 -19.25
C LEU A 16 -11.06 -16.02 -19.88
N LEU A 17 -12.12 -15.81 -20.64
CA LEU A 17 -12.43 -14.53 -21.30
C LEU A 17 -13.35 -13.63 -20.48
N TRP A 18 -13.80 -14.06 -19.29
CA TRP A 18 -14.51 -13.16 -18.38
C TRP A 18 -13.49 -12.14 -17.84
N PRO A 19 -13.69 -10.83 -18.07
CA PRO A 19 -12.78 -9.78 -17.56
C PRO A 19 -12.59 -9.77 -16.03
N GLY A 20 -13.40 -10.53 -15.28
CA GLY A 20 -13.35 -10.67 -13.82
C GLY A 20 -12.51 -11.87 -13.34
N ALA A 21 -12.00 -12.71 -14.25
CA ALA A 21 -11.09 -13.80 -13.92
C ALA A 21 -9.63 -13.34 -13.73
N MET A 22 -9.32 -12.08 -14.05
CA MET A 22 -8.02 -11.47 -13.74
C MET A 22 -8.10 -10.87 -12.33
N SER A 23 -7.38 -11.45 -11.38
CA SER A 23 -7.25 -10.88 -10.03
C SER A 23 -6.45 -9.57 -10.11
N GLN A 24 -7.12 -8.47 -10.43
CA GLN A 24 -6.51 -7.15 -10.33
C GLN A 24 -6.52 -6.74 -8.87
N PHE A 25 -5.50 -7.17 -8.13
CA PHE A 25 -5.35 -6.87 -6.70
C PHE A 25 -4.95 -5.41 -6.45
N LEU A 26 -4.45 -4.73 -7.49
CA LEU A 26 -4.07 -3.32 -7.46
C LEU A 26 -5.21 -2.44 -7.99
N GLU A 27 -5.37 -1.28 -7.38
CA GLU A 27 -6.35 -0.28 -7.76
C GLU A 27 -6.09 0.19 -9.19
N PRO A 28 -7.14 0.28 -10.03
CA PRO A 28 -6.99 0.62 -11.44
C PRO A 28 -6.47 2.05 -11.68
N ASN A 29 -6.67 2.95 -10.71
CA ASN A 29 -6.30 4.37 -10.79
C ASN A 29 -5.18 4.71 -9.78
N CYS A 30 -4.01 4.07 -9.92
CA CYS A 30 -2.85 4.33 -9.07
C CYS A 30 -1.76 5.14 -9.81
N GLY A 31 -0.88 5.83 -9.06
CA GLY A 31 0.35 6.42 -9.61
C GLY A 31 0.19 7.69 -10.46
N TYR A 32 -0.95 8.38 -10.39
CA TYR A 32 -1.16 9.69 -11.03
C TYR A 32 -0.57 10.80 -10.16
N PRO A 33 0.60 11.37 -10.52
CA PRO A 33 0.74 12.83 -10.61
C PRO A 33 1.99 13.25 -11.44
N GLY A 34 1.99 13.02 -12.76
CA GLY A 34 3.01 13.55 -13.68
C GLY A 34 4.46 13.06 -13.50
N ILE A 35 5.21 12.91 -14.60
CA ILE A 35 6.64 12.59 -14.52
C ILE A 35 7.38 13.84 -14.04
N SER A 36 7.85 13.85 -12.79
CA SER A 36 8.80 14.87 -12.33
C SER A 36 10.23 14.43 -12.63
N PRO A 37 11.12 15.34 -13.06
CA PRO A 37 12.55 15.05 -13.15
C PRO A 37 13.12 14.69 -11.77
N LYS A 38 14.31 14.08 -11.78
CA LYS A 38 15.05 13.72 -10.55
C LYS A 38 15.18 14.95 -9.64
N ILE A 39 14.68 14.86 -8.42
CA ILE A 39 14.76 15.93 -7.44
C ILE A 39 16.19 16.02 -6.90
N MET A 40 16.81 17.20 -7.01
CA MET A 40 18.06 17.56 -6.35
C MET A 40 17.75 18.71 -5.39
N HIS A 41 18.20 18.65 -4.13
CA HIS A 41 17.85 19.62 -3.07
C HIS A 41 16.33 19.74 -2.84
N GLY A 42 15.72 18.69 -2.28
CA GLY A 42 14.27 18.58 -2.12
C GLY A 42 13.59 19.84 -1.58
N GLN A 43 12.40 20.11 -2.12
CA GLN A 43 11.53 21.21 -1.71
C GLN A 43 10.28 20.64 -1.02
N ILE A 44 9.56 21.50 -0.28
CA ILE A 44 8.26 21.12 0.29
C ILE A 44 7.33 20.73 -0.85
N ALA A 45 6.71 19.54 -0.74
CA ALA A 45 5.78 19.05 -1.74
C ALA A 45 4.50 19.90 -1.74
N GLU A 46 3.95 20.18 -2.93
CA GLU A 46 2.63 20.79 -3.02
C GLU A 46 1.57 19.82 -2.52
N ASN A 47 0.51 20.37 -1.91
CA ASN A 47 -0.58 19.57 -1.37
C ASN A 47 -1.20 18.66 -2.45
N GLY A 48 -1.28 17.37 -2.16
CA GLY A 48 -1.90 16.38 -3.04
C GLY A 48 -1.00 15.81 -4.13
N THR A 49 0.24 16.30 -4.32
CA THR A 49 1.15 15.78 -5.36
C THR A 49 1.64 14.36 -5.09
N ASN A 50 1.68 13.92 -3.83
CA ASN A 50 2.16 12.59 -3.45
C ASN A 50 1.14 11.92 -2.52
N PRO A 51 -0.06 11.57 -3.02
CA PRO A 51 -1.19 11.14 -2.19
C PRO A 51 -0.98 9.77 -1.53
N TRP A 52 -0.02 8.99 -2.01
CA TRP A 52 0.35 7.69 -1.46
C TRP A 52 1.34 7.78 -0.30
N MET A 53 1.89 8.95 0.03
CA MET A 53 2.85 9.07 1.12
C MET A 53 2.24 8.67 2.46
N ALA A 54 2.91 7.73 3.12
CA ALA A 54 2.52 7.20 4.42
C ALA A 54 3.61 7.43 5.44
N TYR A 55 3.21 7.83 6.64
CA TYR A 55 4.08 7.99 7.79
C TYR A 55 3.80 6.87 8.77
N ILE A 56 4.83 6.14 9.18
CA ILE A 56 4.70 4.97 10.06
C ILE A 56 5.17 5.38 11.45
N PHE A 57 4.27 5.22 12.41
CA PHE A 57 4.49 5.52 13.81
C PHE A 57 4.58 4.24 14.63
N LYS A 58 5.45 4.26 15.64
CA LYS A 58 5.53 3.26 16.70
C LYS A 58 5.04 3.89 18.00
N TYR A 59 4.31 3.14 18.81
CA TYR A 59 4.03 3.54 20.19
C TYR A 59 5.18 3.13 21.11
N ASN A 60 5.71 4.09 21.86
CA ASN A 60 6.73 3.81 22.89
C ASN A 60 6.07 3.31 24.18
N ASP A 61 6.89 2.97 25.19
CA ASP A 61 6.41 2.46 26.49
C ASP A 61 5.53 3.46 27.26
N LYS A 62 5.51 4.72 26.85
CA LYS A 62 4.67 5.81 27.40
C LYS A 62 3.41 6.06 26.57
N GLU A 63 3.11 5.19 25.61
CA GLU A 63 2.01 5.31 24.65
C GLU A 63 2.09 6.54 23.73
N GLU A 64 3.28 7.13 23.57
CA GLU A 64 3.49 8.23 22.64
C GLU A 64 3.85 7.70 21.25
N ALA A 65 3.29 8.33 20.22
CA ALA A 65 3.53 7.96 18.82
C ALA A 65 4.82 8.62 18.29
N GLU A 66 5.84 7.82 18.00
CA GLU A 66 7.10 8.24 17.41
C GLU A 66 7.12 7.95 15.90
N LEU A 67 7.48 8.93 15.08
CA LEU A 67 7.64 8.73 13.64
C LEU A 67 8.93 7.95 13.38
N VAL A 68 8.81 6.71 12.89
CA VAL A 68 9.97 5.81 12.71
C VAL A 68 10.31 5.58 11.24
N CYS A 69 9.33 5.58 10.34
CA CYS A 69 9.55 5.23 8.94
C CYS A 69 8.57 5.91 7.98
N GLY A 70 8.88 5.85 6.69
CA GLY A 70 7.96 6.14 5.60
C GLY A 70 7.35 4.89 4.98
N GLY A 71 6.30 5.07 4.19
CA GLY A 71 5.69 4.03 3.39
C GLY A 71 4.94 4.59 2.18
N THR A 72 4.40 3.69 1.37
CA THR A 72 3.61 4.00 0.18
C THR A 72 2.30 3.25 0.24
N LEU A 73 1.17 3.96 0.19
CA LEU A 73 -0.15 3.34 0.03
C LEU A 73 -0.24 2.70 -1.36
N ILE A 74 -0.26 1.38 -1.41
CA ILE A 74 -0.33 0.59 -2.65
C ILE A 74 -1.71 -0.01 -2.91
N HIS A 75 -2.57 -0.02 -1.87
CA HIS A 75 -3.97 -0.44 -1.92
C HIS A 75 -4.73 0.20 -0.76
N LYS A 76 -6.07 0.28 -0.82
CA LYS A 76 -6.94 0.85 0.24
C LYS A 76 -6.72 0.27 1.64
N GLN A 77 -6.01 -0.85 1.76
CA GLN A 77 -5.66 -1.49 3.02
C GLN A 77 -4.19 -1.89 3.14
N PHE A 78 -3.35 -1.61 2.15
CA PHE A 78 -1.96 -2.04 2.19
C PHE A 78 -1.02 -0.88 1.95
N VAL A 79 -0.05 -0.78 2.86
CA VAL A 79 1.06 0.18 2.80
C VAL A 79 2.33 -0.63 2.62
N LEU A 80 3.07 -0.34 1.56
CA LEU A 80 4.40 -0.86 1.31
C LEU A 80 5.41 -0.07 2.14
N SER A 81 6.37 -0.76 2.76
CA SER A 81 7.49 -0.16 3.47
C SER A 81 8.71 -1.10 3.41
N ALA A 82 9.72 -0.82 4.23
CA ALA A 82 10.90 -1.66 4.39
C ALA A 82 10.66 -2.76 5.45
N ALA A 83 11.42 -3.85 5.36
CA ALA A 83 11.38 -4.92 6.35
C ALA A 83 12.06 -4.51 7.66
N HIS A 84 13.05 -3.62 7.62
CA HIS A 84 13.69 -3.09 8.82
C HIS A 84 12.78 -2.15 9.62
N CYS A 85 11.76 -1.54 8.98
CA CYS A 85 10.73 -0.75 9.66
C CYS A 85 9.72 -1.60 10.45
N ILE A 86 9.77 -2.93 10.31
CA ILE A 86 8.85 -3.87 10.94
C ILE A 86 9.64 -4.75 11.91
N GLU A 87 9.56 -4.45 13.20
CA GLU A 87 10.09 -5.32 14.25
C GLU A 87 8.99 -6.19 14.86
N ARG A 88 9.40 -7.22 15.61
CA ARG A 88 8.45 -8.08 16.33
C ARG A 88 7.84 -7.30 17.49
N ASP A 89 6.58 -7.60 17.78
CA ASP A 89 5.84 -7.11 18.96
C ASP A 89 5.66 -5.59 19.04
N GLN A 90 5.87 -4.87 17.93
CA GLN A 90 5.58 -3.44 17.86
C GLN A 90 4.13 -3.16 17.46
N ILE A 91 3.50 -2.24 18.19
CA ILE A 91 2.23 -1.64 17.78
C ILE A 91 2.54 -0.49 16.84
N LEU A 92 2.11 -0.61 15.58
CA LEU A 92 2.32 0.38 14.54
C LEU A 92 1.01 1.10 14.18
N ALA A 93 1.13 2.37 13.82
CA ALA A 93 0.08 3.15 13.20
C ALA A 93 0.60 3.76 11.90
N VAL A 94 -0.30 3.96 10.94
CA VAL A 94 0.01 4.67 9.69
C VAL A 94 -0.78 5.96 9.66
N ARG A 95 -0.13 7.08 9.35
CA ARG A 95 -0.79 8.35 9.03
C ARG A 95 -0.70 8.62 7.53
N LEU A 96 -1.83 8.97 6.93
CA LEU A 96 -1.98 9.32 5.50
C LEU A 96 -2.57 10.73 5.38
N GLY A 97 -2.31 11.42 4.27
CA GLY A 97 -2.99 12.68 3.92
C GLY A 97 -2.46 13.94 4.60
N GLU A 98 -1.20 13.95 5.03
CA GLU A 98 -0.56 14.98 5.88
C GLU A 98 -0.90 16.44 5.52
N HIS A 99 -0.84 16.81 4.23
CA HIS A 99 -1.01 18.20 3.79
C HIS A 99 -2.45 18.74 3.80
N SER A 100 -3.48 17.90 3.93
CA SER A 100 -4.88 18.36 3.85
C SER A 100 -5.78 17.79 4.94
N SER A 101 -5.74 16.48 5.16
CA SER A 101 -6.60 15.79 6.12
C SER A 101 -5.87 14.56 6.65
N SER A 102 -4.94 14.81 7.58
CA SER A 102 -4.16 13.73 8.17
C SER A 102 -5.05 12.79 8.97
N ARG A 103 -4.93 11.49 8.72
CA ARG A 103 -5.71 10.46 9.40
C ARG A 103 -4.84 9.29 9.80
N TYR A 104 -5.01 8.84 11.04
CA TYR A 104 -4.37 7.65 11.57
C TYR A 104 -5.18 6.40 11.23
N PHE A 105 -4.46 5.34 10.91
CA PHE A 105 -4.95 4.00 10.63
C PHE A 105 -4.19 3.01 11.48
N ALA A 106 -4.90 2.11 12.14
CA ALA A 106 -4.28 1.06 12.94
C ALA A 106 -3.66 0.00 12.02
N VAL A 107 -2.44 -0.44 12.31
CA VAL A 107 -1.83 -1.58 11.63
C VAL A 107 -2.33 -2.86 12.28
N THR A 108 -3.12 -3.62 11.53
CA THR A 108 -3.71 -4.88 12.01
C THR A 108 -2.84 -6.10 11.71
N LYS A 109 -1.93 -5.98 10.74
CA LYS A 109 -0.95 -7.01 10.43
C LYS A 109 0.26 -6.41 9.76
N ALA A 110 1.45 -6.85 10.14
CA ALA A 110 2.70 -6.47 9.50
C ALA A 110 3.35 -7.71 8.89
N PHE A 111 3.64 -7.66 7.60
CA PHE A 111 4.24 -8.72 6.82
C PHE A 111 5.67 -8.33 6.49
N ARG A 112 6.62 -8.82 7.28
CA ARG A 112 8.05 -8.66 7.01
C ARG A 112 8.49 -9.76 6.04
N ASN A 113 9.31 -9.43 5.04
CA ASN A 113 9.87 -10.45 4.15
C ASN A 113 10.67 -11.48 4.98
N LYS A 114 10.34 -12.77 4.79
CA LYS A 114 10.96 -13.88 5.53
C LYS A 114 12.45 -14.07 5.24
N TYR A 115 12.93 -13.54 4.12
CA TYR A 115 14.34 -13.58 3.71
C TYR A 115 15.08 -12.29 4.05
N PHE A 116 14.47 -11.39 4.82
CA PHE A 116 15.16 -10.19 5.28
C PHE A 116 16.32 -10.54 6.21
N THR A 117 17.49 -9.96 5.93
CA THR A 117 18.71 -10.17 6.71
C THR A 117 19.23 -8.85 7.25
N THR A 118 19.46 -8.78 8.57
CA THR A 118 19.89 -7.54 9.26
C THR A 118 21.35 -7.17 9.01
N ASN A 119 22.17 -8.09 8.51
CA ASN A 119 23.60 -7.86 8.27
C ASN A 119 23.89 -7.04 7.01
N ASN A 120 23.11 -7.23 5.95
CA ASN A 120 23.32 -6.58 4.65
C ASN A 120 22.04 -5.98 4.06
N TYR A 121 20.94 -5.97 4.81
CA TYR A 121 19.64 -5.44 4.39
C TYR A 121 19.10 -6.07 3.09
N SER A 122 19.46 -7.33 2.80
CA SER A 122 18.86 -8.04 1.66
C SER A 122 17.38 -8.28 1.91
N ASN A 123 16.56 -8.19 0.85
CA ASN A 123 15.11 -8.40 0.90
C ASN A 123 14.39 -7.44 1.86
N ASP A 124 14.84 -6.19 1.92
CA ASP A 124 14.31 -5.15 2.80
C ASP A 124 12.97 -4.58 2.33
N ILE A 125 11.94 -5.43 2.33
CA ILE A 125 10.59 -5.10 1.91
C ILE A 125 9.57 -5.64 2.90
N GLY A 126 8.58 -4.82 3.23
CA GLY A 126 7.53 -5.13 4.18
C GLY A 126 6.19 -4.56 3.75
N ILE A 127 5.09 -5.19 4.17
CA ILE A 127 3.73 -4.73 3.87
C ILE A 127 2.96 -4.62 5.18
N LEU A 128 2.26 -3.49 5.38
CA LEU A 128 1.38 -3.25 6.51
C LEU A 128 -0.07 -3.32 6.05
N ARG A 129 -0.90 -4.09 6.76
CA ARG A 129 -2.35 -4.09 6.58
C ARG A 129 -2.99 -3.11 7.54
N ILE A 130 -3.66 -2.10 7.00
CA ILE A 130 -4.29 -1.03 7.78
C ILE A 130 -5.82 -1.18 7.88
N GLN A 131 -6.38 -0.61 8.95
CA GLN A 131 -7.83 -0.44 9.14
C GLN A 131 -8.17 0.94 9.73
N PRO A 132 -9.33 1.51 9.38
CA PRO A 132 -10.30 1.04 8.36
C PRO A 132 -9.75 1.14 6.93
N GLN A 133 -10.50 0.69 5.92
CA GLN A 133 -10.10 0.89 4.52
C GLN A 133 -10.03 2.39 4.19
N VAL A 134 -9.01 2.80 3.45
CA VAL A 134 -8.89 4.13 2.88
C VAL A 134 -9.99 4.33 1.84
N LYS A 135 -10.62 5.51 1.86
CA LYS A 135 -11.60 5.92 0.85
C LYS A 135 -10.94 6.86 -0.14
N PHE A 136 -10.67 6.38 -1.35
CA PHE A 136 -10.16 7.21 -2.43
C PHE A 136 -11.26 8.17 -2.91
N ASN A 137 -10.99 9.47 -2.88
CA ASN A 137 -11.86 10.49 -3.49
C ASN A 137 -11.06 11.13 -4.63
N GLY A 138 -11.28 10.67 -5.87
CA GLY A 138 -10.50 11.11 -7.04
C GLY A 138 -9.04 10.64 -7.00
N PRO A 139 -8.07 11.40 -7.56
CA PRO A 139 -6.64 11.02 -7.54
C PRO A 139 -6.03 11.09 -6.13
N PHE A 140 -6.78 11.56 -5.14
CA PHE A 140 -6.30 11.73 -3.77
C PHE A 140 -6.82 10.60 -2.87
N ALA A 141 -5.91 10.01 -2.10
CA ALA A 141 -6.23 8.97 -1.12
C ALA A 141 -7.19 9.44 -0.03
N LEU A 142 -7.24 10.75 0.25
CA LEU A 142 -8.07 11.37 1.28
C LEU A 142 -8.37 12.83 0.87
N SER A 143 -9.27 13.08 -0.08
CA SER A 143 -9.77 14.45 -0.29
C SER A 143 -11.16 14.63 0.30
N ARG A 144 -11.25 15.48 1.33
CA ARG A 144 -12.45 16.10 1.92
C ARG A 144 -13.49 15.10 2.49
N ILE A 145 -13.61 15.13 3.81
CA ILE A 145 -14.92 15.00 4.47
C ILE A 145 -15.48 16.41 4.58
#